data_AF-A0A4Y2WS33-F1
#
_entry.id   AF-A0A4Y2WS33-F1
#
_cell.length_a   1.000
_cell.length_b   1.000
_cell.length_c   1.000
_cell.angle_alpha   90.00
_cell.angle_beta   90.00
_cell.angle_gamma   90.00
#
_symmetry.space_group_name_H-M   'P 1'
#
loop_
_entity.id
_entity.type
_entity.pdbx_description
1 polymer ?
#
loop_
_entity_poly.entity_id
_entity_poly.type
_entity_poly.pdbx_seq_one_letter_code
_entity_poly.pdbx_strand_id
1 'polypeptide(L)'
;MFNVHFDVFMDANLLIQKSIKRWYEKFKQTGSVTDLPRSGRPSVSEATVELVRQSFQRSPTNSTRQASCEHQIPQTSLVRILHKRLRLHAYKIHILQD
;
A
#
# COMPACT_ATOMS: atom_id res chain seq x y z
N MET A 1 16.12 -13.24 46.17
CA MET A 1 15.44 -12.23 45.34
C MET A 1 16.40 -11.85 44.23
N PHE A 2 16.19 -12.35 43.01
CA PHE A 2 17.03 -12.02 41.87
C PHE A 2 16.75 -10.57 41.46
N ASN A 3 17.83 -9.83 41.24
CA ASN A 3 17.84 -8.39 41.20
C ASN A 3 17.31 -7.93 39.83
N VAL A 4 15.99 -7.78 39.73
CA VAL A 4 15.25 -7.45 38.49
C VAL A 4 15.82 -6.23 37.76
N HIS A 5 16.46 -5.30 38.49
CA HIS A 5 17.12 -4.14 37.92
C HIS A 5 18.41 -4.47 37.16
N PHE A 6 19.18 -5.46 37.65
CA PHE A 6 20.42 -5.93 37.01
C PHE A 6 20.13 -6.73 35.74
N ASP A 7 19.11 -7.59 35.78
CA ASP A 7 18.70 -8.40 34.63
C ASP A 7 18.20 -7.50 33.47
N VAL A 8 17.38 -6.49 33.76
CA VAL A 8 16.91 -5.52 32.75
C VAL A 8 18.06 -4.71 32.13
N PHE A 9 19.06 -4.33 32.93
CA PHE A 9 20.22 -3.58 32.44
C PHE A 9 21.12 -4.40 31.51
N MET A 10 21.35 -5.68 31.85
CA MET A 10 22.12 -6.61 31.02
C MET A 10 21.37 -6.98 29.73
N ASP A 11 20.06 -7.21 29.81
CA ASP A 11 19.22 -7.49 28.64
C ASP A 11 19.19 -6.30 27.67
N ALA A 12 19.08 -5.07 28.17
CA ALA A 12 19.10 -3.87 27.33
C ALA A 12 20.43 -3.71 26.57
N ASN A 13 21.58 -3.98 27.22
CA ASN A 13 22.89 -3.92 26.58
C ASN A 13 23.03 -5.00 25.47
N LEU A 14 22.52 -6.21 25.73
CA LEU A 14 22.50 -7.28 24.73
C LEU A 14 21.63 -6.94 23.51
N LEU A 15 20.48 -6.30 23.72
CA LEU A 15 19.58 -5.85 22.65
C LEU A 15 20.20 -4.74 21.80
N ILE A 16 20.95 -3.82 22.43
CA ILE A 16 21.69 -2.75 21.73
C ILE A 16 22.79 -3.34 20.85
N GLN A 17 23.59 -4.28 21.37
CA GLN A 17 24.66 -4.93 20.59
C GLN A 17 24.11 -5.72 19.39
N LYS A 18 22.99 -6.45 19.57
CA LYS A 18 22.31 -7.16 18.47
C LYS A 18 21.82 -6.20 17.39
N SER A 19 21.29 -5.04 17.78
CA SER A 19 20.78 -4.03 16.86
C SER A 19 21.89 -3.36 16.04
N ILE A 20 23.00 -3.00 16.69
CA ILE A 20 24.19 -2.43 16.03
C ILE A 20 24.79 -3.44 15.04
N LYS A 21 24.94 -4.70 15.45
CA LYS A 21 25.45 -5.77 14.58
C LYS A 21 24.55 -5.96 13.34
N ARG A 22 23.22 -5.95 13.53
CA ARG A 22 22.27 -6.07 12.42
C ARG A 22 22.36 -4.89 11.43
N TRP A 23 22.53 -3.66 11.94
CA TRP A 23 22.73 -2.48 11.11
C TRP A 23 24.03 -2.57 10.30
N TYR A 24 25.12 -2.99 10.94
CA TYR A 24 26.41 -3.18 10.28
C TYR A 24 26.35 -4.23 9.16
N GLU A 25 25.77 -5.40 9.43
CA GLU A 25 25.62 -6.46 8.42
C GLU A 25 24.73 -6.03 7.25
N LYS A 26 23.63 -5.34 7.53
CA LYS A 26 22.74 -4.76 6.51
C LYS A 26 23.49 -3.77 5.62
N PHE A 27 24.26 -2.86 6.23
CA PHE A 27 25.09 -1.91 5.49
C PHE A 27 26.15 -2.60 4.65
N LYS A 28 26.83 -3.61 5.18
CA LYS A 28 27.85 -4.38 4.47
C LYS A 28 27.28 -5.12 3.24
N GLN A 29 26.04 -5.62 3.33
CA GLN A 29 25.39 -6.36 2.25
C GLN A 29 24.74 -5.47 1.19
N THR A 30 24.01 -4.43 1.61
CA THR A 30 23.18 -3.60 0.71
C THR A 30 23.82 -2.25 0.39
N GLY A 31 24.85 -1.82 1.13
CA GLY A 31 25.46 -0.49 1.01
C GLY A 31 24.58 0.64 1.56
N SER A 32 23.42 0.31 2.12
CA SER A 32 22.45 1.27 2.66
C SER A 32 21.89 0.79 3.98
N VAL A 33 21.59 1.74 4.85
CA VAL A 33 20.91 1.49 6.11
C VAL A 33 19.43 1.84 6.08
N THR A 34 18.94 2.38 4.96
CA THR A 34 17.53 2.74 4.75
C THR A 34 16.62 1.54 4.95
N ASP A 35 15.46 1.76 5.56
CA ASP A 35 14.43 0.72 5.66
C ASP A 35 14.06 0.18 4.28
N LEU A 36 13.87 -1.14 4.21
CA LEU A 36 13.29 -1.77 3.03
C LEU A 36 11.84 -1.27 2.87
N PRO A 37 11.32 -1.19 1.64
CA PRO A 37 9.91 -0.90 1.42
C PRO A 37 9.06 -1.83 2.27
N ARG A 38 8.22 -1.24 3.13
CA ARG A 38 7.33 -2.03 3.99
C ARG A 38 6.28 -2.69 3.12
N SER A 39 6.05 -3.98 3.33
CA SER A 39 4.89 -4.66 2.76
C SER A 39 3.63 -4.08 3.40
N GLY A 40 2.99 -3.14 2.70
CA GLY A 40 1.71 -2.55 3.12
C GLY A 40 0.52 -3.47 2.82
N ARG A 41 -0.70 -2.97 3.07
CA ARG A 41 -1.93 -3.66 2.68
C ARG A 41 -1.89 -4.03 1.19
N PRO A 42 -2.24 -5.27 0.80
CA PRO A 42 -2.20 -5.67 -0.60
C PRO A 42 -3.04 -4.71 -1.45
N SER A 43 -2.42 -4.23 -2.51
CA SER A 43 -3.07 -3.38 -3.48
C SER A 43 -4.07 -4.20 -4.31
N VAL A 44 -5.06 -3.54 -4.89
CA VAL A 44 -5.95 -4.18 -5.87
C VAL A 44 -5.08 -4.69 -7.03
N SER A 45 -5.36 -5.90 -7.53
CA SER A 45 -4.63 -6.49 -8.66
C SER A 45 -4.72 -5.60 -9.89
N GLU A 46 -3.66 -5.57 -10.69
CA GLU A 46 -3.62 -4.75 -11.91
C GLU A 46 -4.68 -5.20 -12.92
N ALA A 47 -5.03 -6.50 -12.96
CA ALA A 47 -6.12 -7.02 -13.77
C ALA A 47 -7.48 -6.36 -13.44
N THR A 48 -7.80 -6.21 -12.15
CA THR A 48 -9.03 -5.53 -11.72
C THR A 48 -9.00 -4.05 -12.04
N VAL A 49 -7.83 -3.39 -11.95
CA VAL A 49 -7.67 -1.99 -12.34
C VAL A 49 -7.96 -1.81 -13.84
N GLU A 50 -7.46 -2.71 -14.67
CA GLU A 50 -7.65 -2.65 -16.12
C GLU A 50 -9.09 -2.94 -16.53
N LEU A 51 -9.77 -3.89 -15.87
CA LEU A 51 -11.21 -4.12 -16.07
C LEU A 51 -12.05 -2.86 -15.80
N VAL A 52 -11.76 -2.18 -14.68
CA VAL A 52 -12.43 -0.91 -14.36
C VAL A 52 -12.10 0.15 -15.40
N ARG A 53 -10.84 0.25 -15.85
CA ARG A 53 -10.43 1.19 -16.88
C ARG A 53 -11.22 1.02 -18.17
N GLN A 54 -11.29 -0.21 -18.67
CA GLN A 54 -11.99 -0.54 -19.91
C GLN A 54 -13.49 -0.26 -19.81
N SER A 55 -14.11 -0.57 -18.65
CA SER A 55 -15.52 -0.27 -18.40
C SER A 55 -15.84 1.22 -18.55
N PHE A 56 -15.05 2.09 -17.90
CA PHE A 56 -15.25 3.54 -17.94
C PHE A 56 -14.73 4.20 -19.22
N GLN A 57 -13.84 3.55 -19.98
CA GLN A 57 -13.50 3.96 -21.34
C GLN A 57 -14.64 3.67 -22.31
N ARG A 58 -15.29 2.51 -22.18
CA ARG A 58 -16.42 2.10 -23.02
C ARG A 58 -17.66 2.92 -22.74
N SER A 59 -17.95 3.17 -21.47
CA SER A 59 -19.09 3.97 -21.02
C SER A 59 -18.63 4.95 -19.93
N PRO A 60 -18.24 6.17 -20.30
CA PRO A 60 -17.79 7.17 -19.32
C PRO A 60 -18.92 7.62 -18.39
N THR A 61 -20.18 7.49 -18.80
CA THR A 61 -21.37 7.88 -18.01
C THR A 61 -21.79 6.82 -16.99
N ASN A 62 -21.19 5.62 -17.00
CA ASN A 62 -21.53 4.57 -16.06
C ASN A 62 -21.31 5.02 -14.62
N SER A 63 -22.31 4.80 -13.76
CA SER A 63 -22.18 5.15 -12.35
C SER A 63 -21.27 4.15 -11.63
N THR A 64 -20.57 4.61 -10.59
CA THR A 64 -19.77 3.73 -9.72
C THR A 64 -20.61 2.63 -9.08
N ARG A 65 -21.89 2.89 -8.79
CA ARG A 65 -22.82 1.89 -8.24
C ARG A 65 -23.11 0.79 -9.26
N GLN A 66 -23.41 1.17 -10.50
CA GLN A 66 -23.66 0.23 -11.57
C GLN A 66 -22.43 -0.62 -11.88
N ALA A 67 -21.27 0.03 -12.05
CA ALA A 67 -20.01 -0.68 -12.28
C ALA A 67 -19.62 -1.60 -11.11
N SER A 68 -19.99 -1.25 -9.87
CA SER A 68 -19.80 -2.12 -8.70
C SER A 68 -20.60 -3.41 -8.82
N CYS A 69 -21.88 -3.31 -9.23
CA CYS A 69 -22.73 -4.47 -9.46
C CYS A 69 -22.26 -5.33 -10.64
N GLU A 70 -21.90 -4.71 -11.77
CA GLU A 70 -21.45 -5.40 -12.98
C GLU A 70 -20.16 -6.19 -12.76
N HIS A 71 -19.18 -5.58 -12.08
CA HIS A 71 -17.85 -6.18 -11.89
C HIS A 71 -17.70 -6.93 -10.57
N GLN A 72 -18.74 -6.99 -9.74
CA GLN A 72 -18.73 -7.60 -8.39
C GLN A 72 -17.61 -7.05 -7.49
N ILE A 73 -17.20 -5.80 -7.72
CA ILE A 73 -16.18 -5.10 -6.93
C ILE A 73 -16.91 -4.20 -5.94
N PRO A 74 -16.54 -4.18 -4.65
CA PRO A 74 -17.11 -3.24 -3.69
C PRO A 74 -16.96 -1.80 -4.17
N GLN A 75 -18.04 -1.02 -4.11
CA GLN A 75 -18.07 0.37 -4.60
C GLN A 75 -16.90 1.21 -4.04
N THR A 76 -16.55 1.04 -2.77
CA THR A 76 -15.43 1.75 -2.12
C THR A 76 -14.08 1.44 -2.77
N SER A 77 -13.85 0.19 -3.18
CA SER A 77 -12.65 -0.21 -3.91
C SER A 77 -12.66 0.39 -5.31
N LEU A 78 -13.81 0.44 -5.98
CA LEU A 78 -13.96 1.02 -7.30
C LEU A 78 -13.67 2.53 -7.29
N VAL A 79 -14.20 3.28 -6.33
CA VAL A 79 -13.86 4.71 -6.11
C VAL A 79 -12.35 4.88 -5.86
N ARG A 80 -11.75 4.02 -5.04
CA ARG A 80 -10.32 4.09 -4.76
C ARG A 80 -9.48 3.84 -6.02
N ILE A 81 -9.87 2.88 -6.86
CA ILE A 81 -9.21 2.61 -8.15
C ILE A 81 -9.32 3.84 -9.06
N LEU A 82 -10.51 4.39 -9.23
CA LEU A 82 -10.75 5.58 -10.05
C LEU A 82 -9.87 6.77 -9.61
N HIS A 83 -9.86 7.09 -8.31
CA HIS A 83 -9.18 8.27 -7.80
C HIS A 83 -7.66 8.09 -7.63
N LYS A 84 -7.19 6.92 -7.17
CA LYS A 84 -5.78 6.72 -6.81
C LYS A 84 -4.95 6.07 -7.91
N ARG A 85 -5.55 5.18 -8.71
CA ARG A 85 -4.84 4.45 -9.77
C ARG A 85 -5.07 5.11 -11.14
N LEU A 86 -6.33 5.39 -11.49
CA LEU A 86 -6.68 5.93 -12.81
C LEU A 86 -6.68 7.46 -12.87
N ARG A 87 -6.65 8.16 -11.73
CA ARG A 87 -6.70 9.63 -11.61
C ARG A 87 -7.88 10.25 -12.36
N LEU A 88 -8.99 9.51 -12.43
CA LEU A 88 -10.26 9.96 -12.99
C LEU A 88 -11.06 10.61 -11.86
N HIS A 89 -11.14 11.94 -11.88
CA HIS A 89 -11.97 12.73 -10.97
C HIS A 89 -13.27 13.09 -11.70
N ALA A 90 -14.39 13.20 -10.97
CA ALA A 90 -15.72 13.45 -11.53
C ALA A 90 -15.75 14.60 -12.57
N TYR A 91 -14.96 15.66 -12.36
CA TYR A 91 -14.81 16.78 -13.29
C TYR A 91 -14.21 16.40 -14.66
N LYS A 92 -13.33 15.40 -14.72
CA LYS A 92 -12.69 14.93 -15.97
C LYS A 92 -13.55 13.97 -16.78
N ILE A 93 -14.53 13.32 -16.15
CA ILE A 93 -15.49 12.46 -16.85
C ILE A 93 -16.46 13.34 -17.68
N HIS A 94 -16.74 14.56 -17.22
CA HIS A 94 -17.59 15.53 -17.92
C HIS A 94 -16.88 16.25 -19.09
N ILE A 95 -15.58 16.56 -18.99
CA ILE A 95 -14.87 17.32 -20.05
C ILE A 95 -14.66 16.51 -21.34
N LEU A 96 -14.69 15.18 -21.28
CA LEU A 96 -14.65 14.33 -22.48
C LEU A 96 -15.99 14.27 -23.22
N GLN A 97 -16.97 15.09 -22.84
CA GLN A 97 -18.36 15.05 -23.30
C GLN A 97 -18.81 16.30 -24.08
N ASP A 98 -17.87 17.17 -24.48
CA ASP A 98 -18.09 18.19 -25.53
C ASP A 98 -17.62 17.68 -26.90
#